data_AF-A0A949RXL0-F1
#
_entry.id   AF-A0A949RXL0-F1
#
_cell.length_a   1.000
_cell.length_b   1.000
_cell.length_c   1.000
_cell.angle_alpha   90.00
_cell.angle_beta   90.00
_cell.angle_gamma   90.00
#
_symmetry.space_group_name_H-M   'P 1'
#
loop_
_entity.id
_entity.type
_entity.pdbx_description
1 polymer ?
#
loop_
_entity_poly.entity_id
_entity_poly.type
_entity_poly.pdbx_seq_one_letter_code
_entity_poly.pdbx_strand_id
1 'polypeptide(L)' 'MHFSPPAYLDPGSGSFIIQILIAAALGIGVAISASWSKIKRWLGIKPKAGDDDDSDADAAN' A
#
# COMPACT_ATOMS: atom_id res chain seq x y z
N MET A 1 -40.81 -14.24 -23.27
CA MET A 1 -39.48 -14.46 -22.65
C MET A 1 -38.67 -13.20 -22.85
N HIS A 2 -38.53 -12.37 -21.82
CA HIS A 2 -37.67 -11.17 -21.90
C HIS A 2 -36.23 -11.60 -21.67
N PHE A 3 -35.46 -11.75 -22.75
CA PHE A 3 -34.01 -11.86 -22.67
C PHE A 3 -33.46 -10.45 -22.49
N SER A 4 -33.06 -10.10 -21.27
CA SER A 4 -32.24 -8.91 -21.07
C SER A 4 -30.83 -9.24 -21.56
N PRO A 5 -30.28 -8.51 -22.54
CA PRO A 5 -28.89 -8.71 -22.93
C PRO A 5 -28.01 -8.51 -21.69
N PRO A 6 -26.93 -9.32 -21.52
CA PRO A 6 -25.98 -9.07 -20.45
C PRO A 6 -25.51 -7.63 -20.60
N ALA A 7 -25.53 -6.88 -19.50
CA ALA A 7 -24.95 -5.55 -19.44
C ALA A 7 -23.44 -5.71 -19.63
N TYR A 8 -23.04 -5.84 -20.89
CA TYR A 8 -21.66 -5.97 -21.29
C TYR A 8 -21.05 -4.60 -21.03
N LEU A 9 -20.18 -4.57 -20.04
CA LEU A 9 -19.20 -3.52 -19.91
C LEU A 9 -18.46 -3.53 -21.24
N ASP A 10 -18.77 -2.55 -22.10
CA ASP A 10 -18.19 -2.31 -23.42
C ASP A 10 -16.69 -2.65 -23.37
N PRO A 11 -16.05 -3.23 -24.40
CA PRO A 11 -14.73 -3.86 -24.25
C PRO A 11 -13.63 -2.92 -23.71
N GLY A 12 -13.84 -1.60 -23.77
CA GLY A 12 -13.04 -0.59 -23.06
C GLY A 12 -13.40 -0.38 -21.57
N SER A 13 -14.67 -0.46 -21.18
CA SER A 13 -15.15 -0.26 -19.79
C SER A 13 -14.71 -1.37 -18.83
N GLY A 14 -14.58 -2.61 -19.31
CA GLY A 14 -14.07 -3.72 -18.48
C GLY A 14 -12.63 -3.47 -18.00
N SER A 15 -11.77 -2.96 -18.88
CA SER A 15 -10.36 -2.64 -18.57
C SER A 15 -10.23 -1.45 -17.61
N PHE A 16 -11.13 -0.47 -17.69
CA PHE A 16 -11.12 0.72 -16.85
C PHE A 16 -11.34 0.40 -15.36
N ILE A 17 -12.22 -0.55 -15.05
CA ILE A 17 -12.46 -1.00 -13.67
C ILE A 17 -11.19 -1.63 -13.09
N ILE A 18 -10.53 -2.50 -13.86
CA ILE A 18 -9.27 -3.12 -13.44
C ILE A 18 -8.20 -2.07 -13.21
N GLN A 19 -8.11 -1.05 -14.08
CA GLN A 19 -7.17 0.06 -13.91
C GLN A 19 -7.42 0.86 -12.64
N ILE A 20 -8.67 1.18 -12.31
CA ILE A 20 -9.02 1.85 -11.04
C ILE A 20 -8.65 0.99 -9.84
N LEU A 21 -8.90 -0.32 -9.90
CA LEU A 21 -8.55 -1.24 -8.81
C LEU A 21 -7.03 -1.28 -8.60
N ILE A 22 -6.25 -1.36 -9.68
CA ILE A 22 -4.78 -1.33 -9.60
C ILE A 22 -4.30 0.03 -9.06
N ALA A 23 -4.81 1.14 -9.59
CA ALA A 23 -4.43 2.48 -9.15
C ALA A 23 -4.77 2.71 -7.67
N ALA A 24 -5.93 2.24 -7.21
CA ALA A 24 -6.34 2.30 -5.82
C ALA A 24 -5.42 1.45 -4.92
N ALA A 25 -5.12 0.22 -5.33
CA ALA A 25 -4.23 -0.67 -4.58
C ALA A 25 -2.81 -0.08 -4.44
N LEU A 26 -2.27 0.46 -5.53
CA LEU A 26 -0.97 1.14 -5.53
C LEU A 26 -1.00 2.40 -4.66
N GLY A 27 -2.04 3.22 -4.78
CA GLY A 27 -2.21 4.43 -3.96
C GLY A 27 -2.28 4.12 -2.47
N ILE A 28 -3.06 3.11 -2.07
CA ILE A 28 -3.15 2.64 -0.69
C ILE A 28 -1.80 2.10 -0.22
N GLY A 29 -1.13 1.26 -1.03
CA GLY A 29 0.16 0.69 -0.69
C GLY A 29 1.23 1.77 -0.43
N VAL A 30 1.30 2.78 -1.30
CA VAL A 30 2.21 3.92 -1.12
C VAL A 30 1.84 4.76 0.10
N ALA A 31 0.55 5.05 0.31
CA ALA A 31 0.09 5.83 1.46
C ALA A 31 0.40 5.14 2.80
N ILE A 32 0.22 3.81 2.87
CA ILE A 32 0.57 3.00 4.03
C ILE A 32 2.09 3.00 4.25
N SER A 33 2.86 2.76 3.19
CA SER A 33 4.33 2.75 3.25
C SER A 33 4.88 4.10 3.75
N ALA A 34 4.43 5.21 3.18
CA ALA A 34 4.83 6.56 3.58
C ALA A 34 4.40 6.90 5.02
N SER A 35 3.31 6.31 5.50
CA SER A 35 2.74 6.58 6.83
C SER A 35 3.07 5.52 7.88
N TRP A 36 3.99 4.57 7.60
CA TRP A 36 4.26 3.43 8.48
C TRP A 36 4.55 3.85 9.94
N SER A 37 5.30 4.93 10.16
CA SER A 37 5.59 5.46 11.49
C SER A 37 4.35 6.02 12.20
N LYS A 38 3.43 6.66 11.47
CA LYS A 38 2.17 7.18 12.03
C LYS A 38 1.20 6.03 12.34
N ILE A 39 1.14 5.04 11.45
CA ILE A 39 0.34 3.81 11.60
C ILE A 39 0.80 3.05 12.84
N LYS A 40 2.11 2.76 12.97
CA LYS A 40 2.67 2.14 14.18
C LYS A 40 2.30 2.88 15.46
N ARG A 41 2.34 4.23 15.43
CA ARG A 41 1.95 5.06 16.57
C ARG A 41 0.45 4.98 16.89
N TRP A 42 -0.42 5.00 15.87
CA TRP A 42 -1.87 4.84 16.02
C TRP A 42 -2.26 3.46 16.54
N LEU A 43 -1.58 2.40 16.09
CA LEU A 43 -1.77 1.03 16.56
C LEU A 43 -1.11 0.74 17.92
N GLY A 44 -0.49 1.74 18.56
CA GLY A 44 0.16 1.55 19.87
C GLY A 44 1.39 0.63 19.83
N ILE A 45 1.93 0.36 18.63
CA ILE A 45 3.12 -0.48 18.45
C ILE A 45 4.32 0.35 18.89
N LYS A 46 4.81 0.09 20.10
CA LYS A 46 6.03 0.73 20.61
C LYS A 46 7.21 0.21 19.79
N PRO A 47 8.03 1.08 19.17
CA PRO A 47 9.26 0.62 18.54
C PRO A 47 10.08 -0.11 19.60
N LYS A 48 10.51 -1.34 19.29
CA LYS A 48 11.42 -2.09 20.16
C LYS A 48 12.70 -1.27 20.24
N ALA A 49 12.96 -0.69 21.41
CA ALA A 49 14.22 -0.04 21.69
C ALA A 49 15.34 -1.07 21.50
N GLY A 50 16.27 -0.78 20.59
CA GLY A 50 17.50 -1.55 20.41
C GLY A 50 17.69 -2.14 19.02
N ASP A 51 17.84 -1.28 18.00
CA ASP A 51 18.54 -1.68 16.77
C ASP A 51 19.27 -0.50 16.08
N ASP A 52 19.67 0.53 16.84
CA ASP A 52 20.46 1.67 16.34
C ASP A 52 21.76 1.81 17.18
N ASP A 53 22.56 0.75 17.34
CA ASP A 53 23.82 0.89 18.10
C ASP A 53 24.91 -0.12 17.70
N ASP A 54 25.27 -0.22 16.41
CA ASP A 54 26.56 -0.82 16.02
C ASP A 54 26.94 -0.47 14.57
N SER A 55 27.48 0.73 14.34
CA SER A 55 28.37 1.08 13.22
C SER A 55 28.93 2.49 13.44
N ASP A 56 29.87 2.68 14.37
CA ASP A 56 30.86 3.78 14.35
C ASP A 56 31.84 3.68 15.55
N ALA A 57 32.54 2.56 15.67
CA ALA A 57 33.60 2.39 16.68
C ALA A 57 34.77 1.54 16.15
N ASP A 58 35.35 1.89 14.99
CA ASP A 58 36.71 1.43 14.64
C ASP A 58 37.35 2.34 13.59
N ALA A 59 38.04 3.41 14.03
CA ALA A 59 39.18 4.04 13.32
C ALA A 59 39.73 5.26 14.08
N ALA A 60 40.19 5.07 15.32
CA ALA A 60 41.07 6.04 15.99
C ALA A 60 41.90 5.38 17.11
N ASN A 61 42.93 4.62 16.73
CA ASN A 61 44.17 4.51 17.51
C ASN A 61 45.33 4.17 16.57
#